data_AF-A0A955YHM8-F1
#
_entry.id   AF-A0A955YHM8-F1
#
_cell.length_a   1.000
_cell.length_b   1.000
_cell.length_c   1.000
_cell.angle_alpha   90.00
_cell.angle_beta   90.00
_cell.angle_gamma   90.00
#
_symmetry.space_group_name_H-M   'P 1'
#
loop_
_entity.id
_entity.type
_entity.pdbx_description
1 polymer ?
#
loop_
_entity_poly.entity_id
_entity_poly.type
_entity_poly.pdbx_seq_one_letter_code
_entity_poly.pdbx_strand_id
1 'polypeptide(L)'
;MCTLAVIAAPGCSSSSESAAGREGATEAEPEGAGGAEEAAPEETAPAEAASATRMEEGFFMAEGAPDPRACSADADCVGDTVPAASGCCQAHHPIRAHSRAYTSWVGTWRAAHCDGVTCPPPPAPSQPDECSFTVRCEAGQCRDACP
;
A
#
# COMPACT_ATOMS: atom_id res chain seq x y z
N MET A 1 1.43 -16.44 -56.54
CA MET A 1 0.15 -15.74 -56.28
C MET A 1 -0.09 -15.80 -54.79
N CYS A 2 0.34 -14.78 -54.04
CA CYS A 2 0.11 -14.66 -52.60
C CYS A 2 -0.99 -13.64 -52.37
N THR A 3 -2.15 -14.09 -51.93
CA THR A 3 -3.27 -13.23 -51.55
C THR A 3 -3.08 -12.84 -50.09
N LEU A 4 -2.62 -11.61 -49.85
CA LEU A 4 -2.57 -10.98 -48.53
C LEU A 4 -4.00 -10.58 -48.12
N ALA A 5 -4.52 -11.21 -47.07
CA ALA A 5 -5.75 -10.78 -46.40
C ALA A 5 -5.40 -9.68 -45.39
N VAL A 6 -5.85 -8.45 -45.67
CA VAL A 6 -5.80 -7.32 -44.74
C VAL A 6 -7.00 -7.44 -43.81
N ILE A 7 -6.75 -7.72 -42.52
CA ILE A 7 -7.78 -7.70 -41.48
C ILE A 7 -7.71 -6.32 -40.82
N ALA A 8 -8.71 -5.49 -41.09
CA ALA A 8 -8.91 -4.20 -40.42
C ALA A 8 -9.41 -4.44 -39.00
N ALA A 9 -8.66 -3.99 -37.99
CA ALA A 9 -9.13 -3.93 -36.62
C ALA A 9 -9.97 -2.65 -36.41
N PRO A 10 -11.17 -2.73 -35.81
CA PRO A 10 -11.94 -1.56 -35.43
C PRO A 10 -11.24 -0.82 -34.29
N GLY A 11 -11.00 0.48 -34.50
CA GLY A 11 -10.45 1.38 -33.50
C GLY A 11 -11.39 1.55 -32.32
N CYS A 12 -10.86 1.39 -31.11
CA CYS A 12 -11.53 1.81 -29.89
C CYS A 12 -11.42 3.34 -29.78
N SER A 13 -12.53 4.00 -30.12
CA SER A 13 -12.77 5.42 -29.91
C SER A 13 -12.61 5.81 -28.44
N SER A 14 -11.98 6.97 -28.26
CA SER A 14 -11.96 7.77 -27.04
C SER A 14 -13.37 8.15 -26.58
N SER A 15 -13.65 8.01 -25.29
CA SER A 15 -14.69 8.77 -24.60
C SER A 15 -14.08 9.43 -23.38
N SER A 16 -13.78 10.71 -23.53
CA SER A 16 -13.58 11.66 -22.44
C SER A 16 -14.95 12.12 -21.96
N GLU A 17 -15.30 11.86 -20.71
CA GLU A 17 -16.45 12.49 -20.06
C GLU A 17 -15.95 13.41 -18.94
N SER A 18 -16.12 14.70 -19.20
CA SER A 18 -16.03 15.79 -18.24
C SER A 18 -17.24 15.75 -17.32
N ALA A 19 -17.04 15.81 -16.01
CA ALA A 19 -18.05 16.28 -15.07
C ALA A 19 -17.41 17.28 -14.11
N ALA A 20 -17.56 18.56 -14.49
CA ALA A 20 -17.41 19.69 -13.60
C ALA A 20 -18.61 19.76 -12.66
N GLY A 21 -18.38 20.14 -11.40
CA GLY A 21 -19.44 20.63 -10.52
C GLY A 21 -19.32 20.17 -9.07
N ARG A 22 -18.82 21.05 -8.20
CA ARG A 22 -19.66 21.82 -7.26
C ARG A 22 -18.81 22.63 -6.30
N GLU A 23 -18.86 23.93 -6.52
CA GLU A 23 -18.54 24.97 -5.55
C GLU A 23 -19.51 24.85 -4.37
N GLY A 24 -18.97 24.92 -3.15
CA GLY A 24 -19.74 24.80 -1.91
C GLY A 24 -18.93 25.42 -0.77
N ALA A 25 -18.87 26.75 -0.77
CA ALA A 25 -18.44 27.54 0.36
C ALA A 25 -19.54 27.54 1.44
N THR A 26 -19.17 27.19 2.67
CA THR A 26 -19.83 27.72 3.87
C THR A 26 -18.78 27.96 4.93
N GLU A 27 -18.50 29.24 5.09
CA GLU A 27 -17.84 29.89 6.22
C GLU A 27 -18.79 29.82 7.43
N ALA A 28 -18.27 29.35 8.57
CA ALA A 28 -18.93 29.50 9.87
C ALA A 28 -17.84 29.56 10.95
N GLU A 29 -17.41 30.78 11.26
CA GLU A 29 -16.73 31.10 12.51
C GLU A 29 -17.74 31.06 13.67
N PRO A 30 -17.34 30.47 14.81
CA PRO A 30 -17.76 31.01 16.09
C PRO A 30 -16.55 31.59 16.84
N GLU A 31 -16.59 32.90 17.04
CA GLU A 31 -15.82 33.60 18.05
C GLU A 31 -16.17 33.05 19.44
N GLY A 32 -15.19 32.47 20.12
CA GLY A 32 -15.30 31.94 21.47
C GLY A 32 -14.09 32.33 22.30
N ALA A 33 -14.09 33.56 22.79
CA ALA A 33 -13.11 34.11 23.71
C ALA A 33 -13.31 33.58 25.14
N GLY A 34 -12.21 33.24 25.82
CA GLY A 34 -12.13 33.30 27.28
C GLY A 34 -11.60 32.03 27.95
N GLY A 35 -10.42 32.14 28.57
CA GLY A 35 -9.92 31.14 29.51
C GLY A 35 -8.41 30.99 29.49
N ALA A 36 -7.69 32.04 29.88
CA ALA A 36 -6.29 31.91 30.28
C ALA A 36 -6.26 31.16 31.63
N GLU A 37 -5.86 29.89 31.61
CA GLU A 37 -5.42 29.18 32.81
C GLU A 37 -3.96 28.78 32.60
N GLU A 38 -3.11 29.53 33.29
CA GLU A 38 -1.66 29.41 33.33
C GLU A 38 -1.33 28.14 34.14
N ALA A 39 -1.30 27.00 33.45
CA ALA A 39 -0.77 25.75 33.99
C ALA A 39 0.70 25.61 33.54
N ALA A 40 1.56 25.35 34.51
CA ALA A 40 3.01 25.27 34.40
C ALA A 40 3.49 24.36 33.26
N PRO A 41 4.65 24.65 32.63
CA PRO A 41 5.27 23.74 31.69
C PRO A 41 5.83 22.54 32.47
N GLU A 42 5.04 21.47 32.61
CA GLU A 42 5.61 20.14 32.77
C GLU A 42 6.43 19.87 31.52
N GLU A 43 7.75 19.81 31.71
CA GLU A 43 8.74 19.31 30.77
C GLU A 43 8.32 17.90 30.34
N THR A 44 7.45 17.84 29.34
CA THR A 44 7.01 16.61 28.71
C THR A 44 8.23 16.11 27.96
N ALA A 45 8.90 15.12 28.53
CA ALA A 45 9.93 14.34 27.85
C ALA A 45 9.46 14.08 26.42
N PRO A 46 10.33 14.28 25.41
CA PRO A 46 9.93 14.15 24.02
C PRO A 46 9.24 12.80 23.85
N ALA A 47 8.01 12.85 23.33
CA ALA A 47 7.27 11.68 22.90
C ALA A 47 7.98 11.08 21.67
N GLU A 48 9.20 10.57 21.87
CA GLU A 48 9.84 9.57 21.02
C GLU A 48 9.14 8.22 21.26
N ALA A 49 7.80 8.21 21.19
CA ALA A 49 7.08 7.06 20.69
C ALA A 49 7.36 7.00 19.19
N ALA A 50 8.64 6.80 18.83
CA ALA A 50 9.02 6.38 17.50
C ALA A 50 8.14 5.17 17.20
N SER A 51 7.21 5.35 16.27
CA SER A 51 6.33 4.30 15.77
C SER A 51 7.20 3.09 15.48
N ALA A 52 7.16 2.09 16.37
CA ALA A 52 8.12 1.02 16.38
C ALA A 52 7.85 0.13 15.16
N THR A 53 8.56 0.39 14.08
CA THR A 53 8.55 -0.48 12.91
C THR A 53 9.07 -1.84 13.33
N ARG A 54 8.32 -2.90 13.03
CA ARG A 54 8.71 -4.28 13.35
C ARG A 54 8.37 -5.21 12.22
N MET A 55 9.07 -6.35 12.18
CA MET A 55 8.74 -7.44 11.28
C MET A 55 7.85 -8.45 12.01
N GLU A 56 6.67 -8.72 11.48
CA GLU A 56 5.75 -9.73 11.98
C GLU A 56 5.46 -10.74 10.88
N GLU A 57 5.80 -12.02 11.09
CA GLU A 57 5.58 -13.09 10.11
C GLU A 57 6.18 -12.83 8.72
N GLY A 58 7.22 -11.99 8.66
CA GLY A 58 7.87 -11.57 7.41
C GLY A 58 7.22 -10.37 6.72
N PHE A 59 6.26 -9.70 7.36
CA PHE A 59 5.66 -8.45 6.91
C PHE A 59 6.19 -7.26 7.73
N PHE A 60 6.43 -6.15 7.03
CA PHE A 60 6.71 -4.88 7.67
C PHE A 60 5.43 -4.33 8.30
N MET A 61 5.48 -4.02 9.59
CA MET A 61 4.37 -3.49 10.37
C MET A 61 4.78 -2.21 11.08
N ALA A 62 3.92 -1.20 11.02
CA ALA A 62 4.03 0.04 11.77
C ALA A 62 2.65 0.42 12.32
N GLU A 63 2.55 1.54 13.03
CA GLU A 63 1.29 2.00 13.60
C GLU A 63 0.20 2.16 12.52
N GLY A 64 -0.98 1.63 12.80
CA GLY A 64 -2.12 1.66 11.88
C GLY A 64 -2.04 0.67 10.71
N ALA A 65 -1.04 -0.22 10.68
CA ALA A 65 -0.98 -1.28 9.67
C ALA A 65 -2.20 -2.23 9.80
N PRO A 66 -2.90 -2.53 8.70
CA PRO A 66 -3.90 -3.60 8.69
C PRO A 66 -3.22 -4.97 8.81
N ASP A 67 -4.00 -6.01 9.15
CA ASP A 67 -3.51 -7.40 9.06
C ASP A 67 -3.03 -7.68 7.62
N PRO A 68 -1.75 -8.03 7.42
CA PRO A 68 -1.15 -8.22 6.10
C PRO A 68 -1.79 -9.36 5.32
N ARG A 69 -2.49 -10.28 5.97
CA ARG A 69 -3.12 -11.43 5.34
C ARG A 69 -4.65 -11.40 5.38
N ALA A 70 -5.28 -10.47 6.09
CA ALA A 70 -6.74 -10.44 6.16
C ALA A 70 -7.40 -10.29 4.78
N CYS A 71 -8.37 -11.16 4.49
CA CYS A 71 -9.13 -11.14 3.24
C CYS A 71 -10.58 -11.57 3.46
N SER A 72 -11.45 -11.17 2.53
CA SER A 72 -12.85 -11.60 2.46
C SER A 72 -13.13 -12.44 1.21
N ALA A 73 -12.35 -12.26 0.16
CA ALA A 73 -12.42 -13.00 -1.10
C ALA A 73 -11.03 -13.15 -1.74
N ASP A 74 -10.88 -14.11 -2.66
CA ASP A 74 -9.64 -14.33 -3.43
C ASP A 74 -9.12 -13.04 -4.10
N ALA A 75 -10.04 -12.18 -4.55
CA ALA A 75 -9.71 -10.91 -5.19
C ALA A 75 -8.97 -9.93 -4.26
N ASP A 76 -9.08 -10.09 -2.94
CA ASP A 76 -8.39 -9.26 -1.95
C ASP A 76 -6.92 -9.66 -1.79
N CYS A 77 -6.51 -10.82 -2.32
CA CYS A 77 -5.16 -11.34 -2.17
C CYS A 77 -4.26 -11.02 -3.36
N VAL A 78 -2.98 -10.80 -3.09
CA VAL A 78 -1.93 -10.55 -4.07
C VAL A 78 -0.70 -11.38 -3.70
N GLY A 79 -0.06 -12.00 -4.69
CA GLY A 79 1.25 -12.63 -4.54
C GLY A 79 2.31 -11.73 -5.16
N ASP A 80 3.04 -10.99 -4.33
CA ASP A 80 4.16 -10.12 -4.75
C ASP A 80 5.25 -10.08 -3.66
N THR A 81 6.34 -9.41 -3.97
CA THR A 81 7.37 -8.95 -3.04
C THR A 81 6.78 -7.99 -1.99
N VAL A 82 7.26 -8.14 -0.76
CA VAL A 82 6.88 -7.30 0.39
C VAL A 82 8.02 -6.36 0.77
N PRO A 83 7.76 -5.29 1.53
CA PRO A 83 8.83 -4.45 2.05
C PRO A 83 9.84 -5.20 2.90
N ALA A 84 11.10 -4.76 2.84
CA ALA A 84 12.12 -5.10 3.81
C ALA A 84 11.81 -4.47 5.17
N ALA A 85 12.59 -4.82 6.20
CA ALA A 85 12.36 -4.37 7.57
C ALA A 85 12.33 -2.85 7.77
N SER A 86 12.98 -2.08 6.89
CA SER A 86 12.92 -0.61 6.92
C SER A 86 11.59 -0.03 6.42
N GLY A 87 10.72 -0.84 5.82
CA GLY A 87 9.49 -0.39 5.17
C GLY A 87 9.72 0.31 3.84
N CYS A 88 10.89 0.91 3.61
CA CYS A 88 11.14 1.73 2.42
C CYS A 88 11.52 0.96 1.16
N CYS A 89 12.32 -0.08 1.29
CA CYS A 89 12.79 -0.86 0.15
C CYS A 89 12.02 -2.18 0.04
N GLN A 90 11.96 -2.76 -1.15
CA GLN A 90 11.42 -4.11 -1.33
C GLN A 90 12.42 -5.14 -0.83
N ALA A 91 11.93 -6.17 -0.15
CA ALA A 91 12.70 -7.37 0.10
C ALA A 91 12.91 -8.11 -1.22
N HIS A 92 14.12 -8.62 -1.44
CA HIS A 92 14.46 -9.26 -2.71
C HIS A 92 13.68 -10.56 -2.94
N HIS A 93 13.43 -11.33 -1.87
CA HIS A 93 12.68 -12.58 -1.88
C HIS A 93 12.16 -12.86 -0.44
N PRO A 94 11.13 -13.70 -0.25
CA PRO A 94 10.29 -14.37 -1.26
C PRO A 94 9.04 -13.55 -1.66
N ILE A 95 8.38 -13.99 -2.75
CA ILE A 95 6.98 -13.62 -3.02
C ILE A 95 6.13 -14.14 -1.87
N ARG A 96 5.21 -13.32 -1.37
CA ARG A 96 4.32 -13.68 -0.26
C ARG A 96 2.88 -13.30 -0.61
N ALA A 97 1.95 -14.20 -0.31
CA ALA A 97 0.53 -13.86 -0.32
C ALA A 97 0.22 -12.82 0.77
N HIS A 98 -0.39 -11.71 0.38
CA HIS A 98 -0.82 -10.64 1.27
C HIS A 98 -2.07 -9.93 0.73
N SER A 99 -2.70 -9.12 1.57
CA SER A 99 -3.92 -8.40 1.25
C SER A 99 -3.63 -7.13 0.46
N ARG A 100 -4.54 -6.76 -0.46
CA ARG A 100 -4.50 -5.47 -1.17
C ARG A 100 -4.57 -4.28 -0.20
N ALA A 101 -5.29 -4.44 0.91
CA ALA A 101 -5.38 -3.43 1.96
C ALA A 101 -4.00 -3.13 2.54
N TYR A 102 -3.21 -4.18 2.81
CA TYR A 102 -1.83 -4.03 3.25
C TYR A 102 -0.94 -3.38 2.19
N THR A 103 -1.01 -3.80 0.92
CA THR A 103 -0.24 -3.17 -0.17
C THR A 103 -0.54 -1.67 -0.27
N SER A 104 -1.83 -1.29 -0.18
CA SER A 104 -2.25 0.11 -0.20
C SER A 104 -1.72 0.89 1.00
N TRP A 105 -1.80 0.31 2.20
CA TRP A 105 -1.25 0.92 3.41
C TRP A 105 0.26 1.14 3.31
N VAL A 106 1.02 0.13 2.87
CA VAL A 106 2.47 0.23 2.64
C VAL A 106 2.80 1.37 1.68
N GLY A 107 2.05 1.50 0.58
CA GLY A 107 2.23 2.58 -0.40
C GLY A 107 2.09 3.96 0.24
N THR A 108 1.04 4.17 1.03
CA THR A 108 0.82 5.42 1.79
C THR A 108 1.91 5.65 2.82
N TRP A 109 2.30 4.62 3.58
CA TRP A 109 3.34 4.74 4.61
C TRP A 109 4.69 5.14 3.99
N ARG A 110 5.08 4.49 2.89
CA ARG A 110 6.32 4.80 2.16
C ARG A 110 6.35 6.23 1.65
N ALA A 111 5.25 6.70 1.06
CA ALA A 111 5.15 8.06 0.56
C ALA A 111 5.39 9.12 1.67
N ALA A 112 5.01 8.80 2.92
CA ALA A 112 5.18 9.70 4.06
C ALA A 112 6.55 9.57 4.76
N HIS A 113 7.20 8.40 4.72
CA HIS A 113 8.36 8.12 5.59
C HIS A 113 9.67 7.83 4.84
N CYS A 114 9.62 7.60 3.54
CA CYS A 114 10.79 7.15 2.77
C CYS A 114 11.38 8.21 1.85
N ASP A 115 11.08 9.47 2.10
CA ASP A 115 11.71 10.58 1.37
C ASP A 115 13.23 10.54 1.55
N GLY A 116 13.96 10.72 0.45
CA GLY A 116 15.43 10.67 0.43
C GLY A 116 16.06 9.28 0.60
N VAL A 117 15.28 8.20 0.80
CA VAL A 117 15.83 6.84 0.92
C VAL A 117 16.20 6.31 -0.47
N THR A 118 17.48 5.96 -0.66
CA THR A 118 17.96 5.27 -1.86
C THR A 118 18.00 3.76 -1.61
N CYS A 119 17.18 3.01 -2.33
CA CYS A 119 17.20 1.56 -2.25
C CYS A 119 18.38 0.96 -3.03
N PRO A 120 19.01 -0.11 -2.50
CA PRO A 120 20.06 -0.80 -3.23
C PRO A 120 19.52 -1.37 -4.54
N PRO A 121 20.37 -1.50 -5.58
CA PRO A 121 19.97 -2.17 -6.80
C PRO A 121 19.51 -3.60 -6.49
N PRO A 122 18.43 -4.08 -7.13
CA PRO A 122 17.98 -5.46 -6.90
C PRO A 122 19.05 -6.45 -7.37
N PRO A 123 19.18 -7.62 -6.71
CA PRO A 123 19.99 -8.71 -7.21
C PRO A 123 19.44 -9.20 -8.56
N ALA A 124 20.22 -10.03 -9.25
CA ALA A 124 19.74 -10.69 -10.46
C ALA A 124 18.44 -11.44 -10.16
N PRO A 125 17.42 -11.35 -11.05
CA PRO A 125 16.13 -11.98 -10.82
C PRO A 125 16.33 -13.50 -10.74
N SER A 126 15.89 -14.09 -9.64
CA SER A 126 15.63 -15.53 -9.59
C SER A 126 14.18 -15.77 -9.99
N GLN A 127 13.92 -16.84 -10.73
CA GLN A 127 12.56 -17.21 -11.12
C GLN A 127 11.86 -17.81 -9.90
N PRO A 128 10.82 -17.15 -9.35
CA PRO A 128 10.06 -17.70 -8.24
C PRO A 128 9.17 -18.85 -8.71
N ASP A 129 8.78 -19.73 -7.77
CA ASP A 129 7.87 -20.82 -8.06
C ASP A 129 6.51 -20.31 -8.55
N GLU A 130 5.96 -20.92 -9.60
CA GLU A 130 4.67 -20.49 -10.18
C GLU A 130 3.51 -20.55 -9.17
N CYS A 131 3.59 -21.46 -8.19
CA CYS A 131 2.61 -21.56 -7.11
C CYS A 131 2.52 -20.28 -6.26
N SER A 132 3.61 -19.50 -6.16
CA SER A 132 3.67 -18.31 -5.31
C SER A 132 2.80 -17.15 -5.82
N PHE A 133 2.46 -17.17 -7.11
CA PHE A 133 1.55 -16.20 -7.72
C PHE A 133 0.08 -16.64 -7.65
N THR A 134 -0.18 -17.91 -7.32
CA THR A 134 -1.54 -18.42 -7.17
C THR A 134 -1.97 -18.19 -5.74
N VAL A 135 -2.67 -17.09 -5.50
CA VAL A 135 -3.15 -16.69 -4.17
C VAL A 135 -4.65 -16.90 -3.99
N ARG A 136 -5.05 -17.29 -2.78
CA ARG A 136 -6.44 -17.56 -2.39
C ARG A 136 -6.73 -16.97 -1.02
N CYS A 137 -8.00 -16.65 -0.78
CA CYS A 137 -8.49 -16.30 0.53
C CYS A 137 -9.01 -17.54 1.23
N GLU A 138 -8.23 -18.08 2.16
CA GLU A 138 -8.56 -19.30 2.89
C GLU A 138 -8.73 -19.00 4.37
N ALA A 139 -9.92 -19.31 4.91
CA ALA A 139 -10.27 -19.02 6.30
C ALA A 139 -10.03 -17.55 6.72
N GLY A 140 -10.28 -16.60 5.81
CA GLY A 140 -10.08 -15.17 6.04
C GLY A 140 -8.62 -14.71 5.98
N GLN A 141 -7.72 -15.54 5.45
CA GLN A 141 -6.30 -15.27 5.36
C GLN A 141 -5.78 -15.53 3.93
N CYS A 142 -4.99 -14.60 3.39
CA CYS A 142 -4.32 -14.76 2.12
C CYS A 142 -3.22 -15.82 2.22
N ARG A 143 -3.34 -16.85 1.39
CA ARG A 143 -2.39 -17.96 1.24
C ARG A 143 -1.98 -18.09 -0.22
N ASP A 144 -0.74 -18.47 -0.45
CA ASP A 144 -0.27 -18.92 -1.76
C ASP A 144 -0.47 -20.44 -1.89
N ALA A 145 -0.44 -20.95 -3.12
CA ALA A 145 -0.65 -22.36 -3.40
C ALA A 145 0.60 -23.22 -3.22
N CYS A 146 1.69 -22.67 -2.67
CA CYS A 146 2.91 -23.44 -2.44
C CYS A 146 2.76 -24.34 -1.20
N PRO A 147 3.32 -25.57 -1.22
CA PRO A 147 3.23 -26.53 -0.12
C PRO A 147 4.09 -26.18 1.10
#